data_AF-M3IKB8-F1
#
_entry.id   AF-M3IKB8-F1
#
_cell.length_a   1.000
_cell.length_b   1.000
_cell.length_c   1.000
_cell.angle_alpha   90.00
_cell.angle_beta   90.00
_cell.angle_gamma   90.00
#
_symmetry.space_group_name_H-M   'P 1'
#
loop_
_entity.id
_entity.type
_entity.pdbx_description
1 polymer ?
#
loop_
_entity_poly.entity_id
_entity_poly.type
_entity_poly.pdbx_seq_one_letter_code
_entity_poly.pdbx_strand_id
1 'polypeptide(L)'
;MAISQIAFHFIFTVLFVIANVVFIRAILYRLRLIFSARKAAGTENFLENPNWIFRINSFIQNVILQKKNFKEPLRGIMHAFIFYGFVVYTIHTTSQMIAGLIGYGMDDPYKFSLVGFLLGESAGHTYESIVQVVSILVLIG
;
A
#
# COMPACT_ATOMS: atom_id res chain seq x y z
N MET A 1 -20.39 30.45 -0.08
CA MET A 1 -19.80 29.41 -0.95
C MET A 1 -18.31 29.18 -0.67
N ALA A 2 -17.47 30.23 -0.60
CA ALA A 2 -16.04 30.05 -0.30
C ALA A 2 -15.75 29.54 1.13
N ILE A 3 -16.41 30.09 2.15
CA ILE A 3 -16.19 29.71 3.56
C ILE A 3 -16.56 28.24 3.83
N SER A 4 -17.66 27.76 3.24
CA SER A 4 -18.10 26.37 3.39
C SER A 4 -17.14 25.37 2.73
N GLN A 5 -16.52 25.73 1.60
CA GLN A 5 -15.51 24.90 0.94
C GLN A 5 -14.23 24.84 1.78
N ILE A 6 -13.75 25.99 2.25
CA ILE A 6 -12.56 26.06 3.13
C ILE A 6 -12.79 25.24 4.41
N ALA A 7 -13.95 25.38 5.04
CA ALA A 7 -14.31 24.63 6.24
C ALA A 7 -14.38 23.12 5.96
N PHE A 8 -15.01 22.70 4.87
CA PHE A 8 -15.08 21.30 4.45
C PHE A 8 -13.68 20.71 4.29
N HIS A 9 -12.83 21.34 3.49
CA HIS A 9 -11.46 20.86 3.27
C HIS A 9 -10.65 20.81 4.55
N PHE A 10 -10.72 21.85 5.38
CA PHE A 10 -10.02 21.88 6.66
C PHE A 10 -10.44 20.72 7.58
N ILE A 11 -11.75 20.47 7.71
CA ILE A 11 -12.28 19.36 8.51
C ILE A 11 -11.78 18.02 7.97
N PHE A 12 -11.83 17.82 6.65
CA PHE A 12 -11.36 16.58 6.03
C PHE A 12 -9.85 16.37 6.20
N THR A 13 -9.04 17.42 6.06
CA THR A 13 -7.59 17.34 6.32
C THR A 13 -7.31 17.00 7.78
N VAL A 14 -8.03 17.61 8.73
CA VAL A 14 -7.87 17.30 10.17
C VAL A 14 -8.26 15.85 10.45
N LEU A 15 -9.41 15.38 9.96
CA LEU A 15 -9.85 13.98 10.12
C LEU A 15 -8.85 13.01 9.49
N PHE A 16 -8.33 13.34 8.31
CA PHE A 16 -7.31 12.56 7.61
C PHE A 16 -6.02 12.44 8.43
N VAL A 17 -5.53 13.55 9.01
CA VAL A 17 -4.35 13.54 9.88
C VAL A 17 -4.61 12.69 11.13
N ILE A 18 -5.76 12.84 11.78
CA ILE A 18 -6.13 12.04 12.97
C ILE A 18 -6.16 10.55 12.62
N ALA A 19 -6.79 10.18 11.50
CA ALA A 19 -6.88 8.79 11.04
C ALA A 19 -5.49 8.18 10.82
N ASN A 20 -4.58 8.91 10.17
CA ASN A 20 -3.20 8.46 9.97
C ASN A 20 -2.42 8.32 11.28
N VAL A 21 -2.58 9.26 12.22
CA VAL A 21 -1.94 9.18 13.55
C VAL A 21 -2.42 7.94 14.31
N VAL A 22 -3.72 7.68 14.33
CA VAL A 22 -4.30 6.49 14.97
C VAL A 22 -3.80 5.21 14.29
N PHE A 23 -3.77 5.18 12.96
CA PHE A 23 -3.26 4.06 12.18
C PHE A 23 -1.79 3.76 12.47
N ILE A 24 -0.92 4.77 12.45
CA ILE A 24 0.51 4.63 12.77
C ILE A 24 0.68 4.11 14.20
N ARG A 25 -0.05 4.67 15.17
CA ARG A 25 0.00 4.20 16.57
C ARG A 25 -0.42 2.73 16.69
N ALA A 26 -1.47 2.32 15.99
CA ALA A 26 -1.93 0.94 15.99
C ALA A 26 -0.89 -0.02 15.38
N ILE A 27 -0.21 0.38 14.29
CA ILE A 27 0.90 -0.38 13.71
C ILE A 27 2.06 -0.49 14.71
N LEU A 28 2.52 0.64 15.27
CA LEU A 28 3.63 0.66 16.23
C LEU A 28 3.34 -0.19 17.46
N TYR A 29 2.09 -0.16 17.95
CA TYR A 29 1.64 -1.01 19.05
C TYR A 29 1.75 -2.50 18.70
N ARG A 30 1.27 -2.91 17.52
CA ARG A 30 1.35 -4.31 17.07
C ARG A 30 2.79 -4.74 16.83
N LEU A 31 3.62 -3.89 16.22
CA LEU A 31 5.04 -4.17 16.03
C LEU A 31 5.74 -4.34 17.39
N ARG A 32 5.47 -3.46 18.36
CA ARG A 32 6.00 -3.60 19.72
C ARG A 32 5.60 -4.94 20.34
N LEU A 33 4.33 -5.35 20.21
CA LEU A 33 3.87 -6.65 20.70
C LEU A 33 4.65 -7.81 20.07
N ILE A 34 4.83 -7.80 18.75
CA ILE A 34 5.59 -8.83 18.02
C ILE A 34 7.05 -8.90 18.50
N PHE A 35 7.70 -7.74 18.66
CA PHE A 35 9.09 -7.70 19.13
C PHE A 35 9.24 -8.00 20.64
N SER A 36 8.18 -7.82 21.43
CA SER A 36 8.13 -8.19 22.85
C SER A 36 7.75 -9.65 23.09
N ALA A 37 7.28 -10.36 22.07
CA ALA A 37 6.87 -11.75 22.19
C ALA A 37 8.08 -12.66 22.51
N ARG A 38 7.82 -13.75 23.23
CA ARG A 38 8.87 -14.73 23.60
C ARG A 38 9.57 -15.23 22.33
N LYS A 39 10.90 -15.25 22.36
CA LYS A 39 11.73 -15.78 21.26
C LYS A 39 11.20 -17.16 20.85
N ALA A 40 10.72 -17.28 19.62
CA ALA A 40 10.30 -18.57 19.10
C ALA A 40 11.55 -19.44 18.89
N ALA A 41 11.60 -20.59 19.58
CA ALA A 41 12.72 -21.51 19.51
C ALA A 41 12.96 -21.94 18.06
N GLY A 42 14.20 -21.83 17.57
CA GLY A 42 14.58 -22.19 16.20
C GLY A 42 14.31 -21.12 15.13
N THR A 43 13.91 -19.90 15.50
CA THR A 43 13.77 -18.77 14.55
C THR A 43 14.84 -17.70 14.77
N GLU A 44 15.32 -17.10 13.68
CA GLU A 44 16.30 -16.02 13.72
C GLU A 44 15.71 -14.75 14.34
N ASN A 45 16.39 -14.24 15.38
CA ASN A 45 15.99 -13.00 16.04
C ASN A 45 16.53 -11.79 15.27
N PHE A 46 15.62 -10.97 14.75
CA PHE A 46 15.94 -9.75 13.98
C PHE A 46 16.85 -8.79 14.75
N LEU A 47 16.65 -8.67 16.07
CA LEU A 47 17.39 -7.72 16.90
C LEU A 47 18.82 -8.19 17.23
N GLU A 48 19.10 -9.49 17.15
CA GLU A 48 20.38 -10.06 17.57
C GLU A 48 21.30 -10.38 16.40
N ASN A 49 20.76 -10.89 15.29
CA ASN A 49 21.52 -11.20 14.09
C ASN A 49 20.65 -11.00 12.83
N PRO A 50 20.61 -9.79 12.25
CA PRO A 50 19.82 -9.52 11.06
C PRO A 50 20.47 -10.17 9.83
N ASN A 51 20.02 -11.37 9.46
CA ASN A 51 20.44 -11.99 8.19
C ASN A 51 19.60 -11.43 7.04
N TRP A 52 20.05 -10.31 6.50
CA TRP A 52 19.37 -9.62 5.40
C TRP A 52 19.16 -10.50 4.18
N ILE A 53 20.13 -11.36 3.85
CA ILE A 53 20.04 -12.25 2.68
C ILE A 53 18.90 -13.26 2.86
N PHE A 54 18.82 -13.91 4.02
CA PHE A 54 17.74 -14.85 4.32
C PHE A 54 16.37 -14.17 4.27
N ARG A 55 16.27 -12.93 4.78
CA ARG A 55 15.02 -12.18 4.83
C ARG A 55 14.56 -11.69 3.48
N ILE A 56 15.47 -11.16 2.66
CA ILE A 56 15.16 -10.77 1.28
C ILE A 56 14.70 -11.99 0.50
N ASN A 57 15.41 -13.12 0.60
CA ASN A 57 15.01 -14.36 -0.05
C ASN A 57 13.64 -14.86 0.46
N SER A 58 13.40 -14.82 1.77
CA SER A 58 12.12 -15.19 2.37
C SER A 58 10.99 -14.27 1.91
N PHE A 59 11.24 -12.96 1.83
CA PHE A 59 10.28 -11.97 1.34
C PHE A 59 9.94 -12.23 -0.12
N ILE A 60 10.95 -12.42 -0.98
CA ILE A 60 10.73 -12.72 -2.40
C ILE A 60 9.93 -14.03 -2.54
N GLN A 61 10.32 -15.10 -1.84
CA GLN A 61 9.65 -16.39 -1.99
C GLN A 61 8.24 -16.43 -1.39
N ASN A 62 8.02 -15.78 -0.25
CA ASN A 62 6.77 -15.89 0.50
C ASN A 62 5.81 -14.74 0.26
N VAL A 63 6.29 -13.52 -0.01
CA VAL A 63 5.45 -12.33 -0.24
C VAL A 63 5.24 -12.10 -1.73
N ILE A 64 6.32 -12.03 -2.52
CA ILE A 64 6.22 -11.74 -3.96
C ILE A 64 5.74 -12.99 -4.72
N LEU A 65 6.45 -14.10 -4.60
CA LEU A 65 6.12 -15.34 -5.30
C LEU A 65 5.00 -16.14 -4.63
N GLN A 66 4.64 -15.80 -3.39
CA GLN A 66 3.58 -16.47 -2.63
C GLN A 66 3.67 -18.00 -2.63
N LYS A 67 4.88 -18.56 -2.59
CA LYS A 67 5.15 -20.00 -2.81
C LYS A 67 4.30 -20.94 -1.95
N LYS A 68 3.96 -20.52 -0.73
CA LYS A 68 3.09 -21.29 0.19
C LYS A 68 1.63 -21.31 -0.24
N ASN A 69 1.12 -20.25 -0.87
CA ASN A 69 -0.27 -20.14 -1.30
C ASN A 69 -0.52 -20.97 -2.55
N PHE A 70 0.46 -21.04 -3.46
CA PHE A 70 0.43 -21.87 -4.67
C PHE A 70 0.54 -23.38 -4.44
N LYS A 71 0.60 -23.84 -3.18
CA LYS A 71 0.41 -25.27 -2.87
C LYS A 71 -0.96 -25.79 -3.32
N GLU A 72 -1.98 -24.92 -3.28
CA GLU A 72 -3.28 -25.17 -3.89
C GLU A 72 -3.42 -24.18 -5.05
N PRO A 73 -3.31 -24.62 -6.32
CA PRO A 73 -3.10 -23.73 -7.45
C PRO A 73 -4.25 -22.72 -7.64
N LEU A 74 -5.50 -23.17 -7.48
CA LEU A 74 -6.67 -22.29 -7.60
C LEU A 74 -6.67 -21.18 -6.53
N ARG A 75 -6.46 -21.57 -5.27
CA ARG A 75 -6.39 -20.61 -4.14
C ARG A 75 -5.21 -19.66 -4.27
N GLY A 76 -4.07 -20.16 -4.76
CA GLY A 76 -2.87 -19.38 -5.02
C GLY A 76 -3.09 -18.30 -6.07
N ILE A 77 -3.73 -18.65 -7.19
CA ILE A 77 -4.06 -17.70 -8.26
C ILE A 77 -4.99 -16.58 -7.74
N MET A 78 -6.06 -16.93 -7.02
CA MET A 78 -6.96 -15.92 -6.43
C MET A 78 -6.23 -14.98 -5.47
N HIS A 79 -5.41 -15.53 -4.55
CA HIS A 79 -4.64 -14.71 -3.62
C HIS A 79 -3.59 -13.83 -4.31
N ALA A 80 -2.99 -14.30 -5.41
CA ALA A 80 -2.06 -13.50 -6.20
C ALA A 80 -2.77 -12.30 -6.83
N PHE A 81 -3.94 -12.52 -7.46
CA PHE A 81 -4.73 -11.44 -8.04
C PHE A 81 -5.16 -10.41 -7.00
N ILE A 82 -5.71 -10.88 -5.87
CA ILE A 82 -6.12 -10.00 -4.77
C ILE A 82 -4.91 -9.21 -4.26
N PHE A 83 -3.78 -9.87 -3.98
CA PHE A 83 -2.59 -9.23 -3.43
C PHE A 83 -2.01 -8.16 -4.37
N TYR A 84 -1.71 -8.53 -5.62
CA TYR A 84 -1.16 -7.60 -6.60
C TYR A 84 -2.16 -6.49 -6.93
N GLY A 85 -3.45 -6.80 -6.88
CA GLY A 85 -4.48 -5.81 -7.04
C GLY A 85 -4.53 -4.79 -5.91
N PHE A 86 -4.44 -5.24 -4.66
CA PHE A 86 -4.28 -4.34 -3.53
C PHE A 86 -3.01 -3.50 -3.62
N VAL A 87 -1.89 -4.03 -4.12
CA VAL A 87 -0.66 -3.26 -4.32
C VAL A 87 -0.90 -2.12 -5.32
N VAL A 88 -1.47 -2.44 -6.49
CA VAL A 88 -1.79 -1.44 -7.53
C VAL A 88 -2.76 -0.40 -6.98
N TYR A 89 -3.83 -0.82 -6.30
CA TYR A 89 -4.80 0.09 -5.69
C TYR A 89 -4.23 0.96 -4.58
N THR A 90 -3.30 0.43 -3.78
CA THR A 90 -2.64 1.20 -2.73
C THR A 90 -1.87 2.35 -3.35
N ILE A 91 -1.14 2.12 -4.44
CA ILE A 91 -0.42 3.17 -5.16
C ILE A 91 -1.40 4.20 -5.76
N HIS A 92 -2.53 3.75 -6.32
CA HIS A 92 -3.52 4.63 -6.94
C HIS A 92 -4.20 5.51 -5.89
N THR A 93 -4.67 4.89 -4.80
CA THR A 93 -5.29 5.59 -3.67
C THR A 93 -4.30 6.56 -3.03
N THR A 94 -3.03 6.16 -2.89
CA THR A 94 -1.97 7.06 -2.40
C THR A 94 -1.77 8.24 -3.34
N SER A 95 -1.82 8.03 -4.66
CA SER A 95 -1.77 9.12 -5.64
C SER A 95 -2.91 10.11 -5.44
N GLN A 96 -4.13 9.61 -5.31
CA GLN A 96 -5.32 10.45 -5.05
C GLN A 96 -5.26 11.16 -3.69
N MET A 97 -4.74 10.50 -2.65
CA MET A 97 -4.55 11.10 -1.33
C MET A 97 -3.52 12.22 -1.36
N ILE A 98 -2.40 12.02 -2.06
CA ILE A 98 -1.39 13.06 -2.28
C ILE A 98 -2.03 14.22 -3.04
N ALA A 99 -2.68 13.95 -4.18
CA ALA A 99 -3.37 14.96 -4.96
C ALA A 99 -4.42 15.74 -4.14
N GLY A 100 -5.17 15.07 -3.26
CA GLY A 100 -6.12 15.73 -2.37
C GLY A 100 -5.46 16.62 -1.31
N LEU A 101 -4.22 16.33 -0.91
CA LEU A 101 -3.47 17.09 0.09
C LEU A 101 -2.71 18.28 -0.53
N ILE A 102 -2.06 18.08 -1.69
CA ILE A 102 -1.21 19.09 -2.36
C ILE A 102 -1.86 19.76 -3.58
N GLY A 103 -3.04 19.29 -4.00
CA GLY A 103 -3.72 19.71 -5.23
C GLY A 103 -4.13 21.18 -5.30
N TYR A 104 -4.01 21.94 -4.21
CA TYR A 104 -4.26 23.39 -4.21
C TYR A 104 -3.33 24.16 -5.17
N GLY A 105 -2.14 23.62 -5.46
CA GLY A 105 -1.17 24.21 -6.38
C GLY A 105 -1.10 23.53 -7.75
N MET A 106 -2.00 22.60 -8.06
CA MET A 106 -1.96 21.80 -9.28
C MET A 106 -3.04 22.24 -10.26
N ASP A 107 -2.70 22.29 -11.55
CA ASP A 107 -3.65 22.67 -12.61
C ASP A 107 -4.83 21.69 -12.71
N ASP A 108 -4.58 20.39 -12.51
CA ASP A 108 -5.62 19.36 -12.48
C ASP A 108 -5.25 18.22 -11.49
N PRO A 109 -5.71 18.30 -10.23
CA PRO A 109 -5.43 17.29 -9.21
C PRO A 109 -5.96 15.89 -9.57
N TYR A 110 -7.02 15.79 -10.38
CA TYR A 110 -7.63 14.51 -10.74
C TYR A 110 -6.81 13.71 -11.75
N LYS A 111 -5.89 14.37 -12.47
CA LYS A 111 -4.95 13.73 -13.40
C LYS A 111 -3.62 13.33 -12.75
N PHE A 112 -3.44 13.64 -11.47
CA PHE A 112 -2.20 13.31 -10.79
C PHE A 112 -2.04 11.80 -10.64
N SER A 113 -0.92 11.28 -11.13
CA SER A 113 -0.48 9.91 -10.93
C SER A 113 0.90 9.92 -10.29
N LEU A 114 1.06 9.29 -9.13
CA LEU A 114 2.36 9.19 -8.46
C LEU A 114 3.39 8.47 -9.34
N VAL A 115 2.94 7.47 -10.10
CA VAL A 115 3.78 6.74 -11.05
C VAL A 115 4.19 7.65 -12.21
N GLY A 116 3.25 8.42 -12.75
CA GLY A 116 3.55 9.41 -13.79
C GLY A 116 4.55 10.47 -13.32
N PHE A 117 4.41 10.94 -12.08
CA PHE A 117 5.31 11.92 -11.47
C PHE A 117 6.72 11.37 -11.24
N LEU A 118 6.86 10.12 -10.77
CA LEU A 118 8.15 9.53 -10.43
C LEU A 118 8.89 8.92 -11.63
N LEU A 119 8.15 8.32 -12.57
CA LEU A 119 8.69 7.48 -13.65
C LEU A 119 8.38 8.03 -15.06
N GLY A 120 7.67 9.15 -15.16
CA GLY A 120 7.30 9.81 -16.42
C GLY A 120 5.91 9.42 -16.95
N GLU A 121 5.39 10.25 -17.87
CA GLU A 121 4.00 10.15 -18.36
C GLU A 121 3.67 8.81 -19.02
N SER A 122 4.60 8.25 -19.81
CA SER A 122 4.42 6.94 -20.47
C SER A 122 4.21 5.80 -19.45
N ALA A 123 4.98 5.80 -18.36
CA ALA A 123 4.82 4.86 -17.26
C ALA A 123 3.48 5.09 -16.52
N GLY A 124 3.09 6.35 -16.35
CA GLY A 124 1.78 6.73 -15.80
C GLY A 124 0.61 6.17 -16.61
N HIS A 125 0.59 6.36 -17.94
CA HIS A 125 -0.48 5.84 -18.80
C HIS A 125 -0.56 4.32 -18.79
N THR A 126 0.59 3.65 -18.79
CA THR A 126 0.66 2.19 -18.68
C THR A 126 0.10 1.74 -17.34
N TYR A 127 0.47 2.43 -16.25
CA TYR A 127 -0.02 2.13 -14.92
C TYR A 127 -1.54 2.33 -14.78
N GLU A 128 -2.11 3.42 -15.29
CA GLU A 128 -3.57 3.64 -15.26
C GLU A 128 -4.32 2.53 -16.01
N SER A 129 -3.75 2.06 -17.13
CA SER A 129 -4.32 0.92 -17.88
C SER A 129 -4.28 -0.37 -17.05
N ILE A 130 -3.18 -0.60 -16.30
CA ILE A 130 -3.06 -1.73 -15.37
C ILE A 130 -4.10 -1.62 -14.25
N VAL A 131 -4.29 -0.43 -13.66
CA VAL A 131 -5.29 -0.19 -12.61
C VAL A 131 -6.69 -0.61 -13.08
N GLN A 132 -7.08 -0.24 -14.30
CA GLN A 132 -8.38 -0.61 -14.86
C GLN A 132 -8.55 -2.12 -15.00
N VAL A 133 -7.56 -2.83 -15.57
CA VAL A 133 -7.65 -4.30 -15.72
C VAL A 133 -7.68 -4.98 -14.36
N VAL A 134 -6.80 -4.55 -13.47
CA VAL A 134 -6.65 -5.13 -12.13
C VAL A 134 -7.89 -4.87 -11.26
N SER A 135 -8.58 -3.74 -11.44
CA SER A 135 -9.84 -3.45 -10.74
C SER A 135 -10.89 -4.53 -10.96
N ILE A 136 -11.00 -5.01 -12.19
CA ILE A 136 -11.95 -6.06 -12.57
C ILE A 136 -11.50 -7.40 -11.96
N LEU A 137 -10.20 -7.69 -11.98
CA LEU A 137 -9.65 -8.93 -11.45
C LEU A 137 -9.81 -9.04 -9.92
N VAL A 138 -9.67 -7.94 -9.18
CA VAL A 138 -9.89 -7.91 -7.72
C VAL A 138 -11.36 -8.13 -7.36
N LEU A 139 -12.30 -7.70 -8.20
CA LEU A 139 -13.73 -7.92 -7.96
C LEU A 139 -14.17 -9.37 -8.19
N ILE A 140 -13.43 -10.11 -9.02
CA ILE A 140 -13.77 -11.49 -9.42
C ILE A 140 -13.02 -12.53 -8.56
N GLY A 141 -11.83 -12.21 -8.07
CA GLY A 141 -10.95 -13.10 -7.29
C GLY A 141 -11.28 -13.16 -5.81
#